data_AF-A0A1W9U6A7-F1
#
_entry.id   AF-A0A1W9U6A7-F1
#
_cell.length_a   1.000
_cell.length_b   1.000
_cell.length_c   1.000
_cell.angle_alpha   90.00
_cell.angle_beta   90.00
_cell.angle_gamma   90.00
#
_symmetry.space_group_name_H-M   'P 1'
#
loop_
_entity.id
_entity.type
_entity.pdbx_description
1 polymer ?
#
loop_
_entity_poly.entity_id
_entity_poly.type
_entity_poly.pdbx_seq_one_letter_code
_entity_poly.pdbx_strand_id
1 'polypeptide(L)'
;SSCFNNNGYAPVVVETTASSGAVYGLDIHHSGYDPDDHTSLFLKCYDNANDRMVVYSDGDIKNHDNSYGGLSDITLKENIRPCTSKLNDLLNVKVRHYNFKGYDKVKDKHIGVVSQELEKVFPGLVYTGHDGYKVVQYSLFVPMLIKAIQELNLKVEKINERTTTTNDDRRSSDGSGANAVAHYDA
;
A
#
# COMPACT_ATOMS: atom_id res chain seq x y z
N SER A 1 6.60 -40.83 3.48
CA SER A 1 6.76 -41.12 4.92
C SER A 1 6.22 -39.93 5.69
N SER A 2 5.15 -40.10 6.48
CA SER A 2 4.59 -39.01 7.29
C SER A 2 5.12 -39.11 8.72
N CYS A 3 5.69 -38.02 9.23
CA CYS A 3 6.02 -37.87 10.64
C CYS A 3 4.74 -37.47 11.40
N PHE A 4 4.06 -38.41 12.05
CA PHE A 4 2.93 -38.10 12.92
C PHE A 4 3.44 -37.87 14.35
N ASN A 5 3.13 -36.72 14.93
CA ASN A 5 3.30 -36.47 16.36
C ASN A 5 1.93 -36.28 17.00
N ASN A 6 1.62 -37.12 17.99
CA ASN A 6 0.32 -37.14 18.68
C ASN A 6 0.26 -36.17 19.87
N ASN A 7 1.35 -35.47 20.18
CA ASN A 7 1.42 -34.47 21.24
C ASN A 7 1.47 -33.09 20.59
N GLY A 8 0.42 -32.27 20.74
CA GLY A 8 0.21 -30.98 20.06
C GLY A 8 1.22 -29.85 20.34
N TYR A 9 2.44 -30.18 20.78
CA TYR A 9 3.49 -29.24 21.20
C TYR A 9 4.85 -29.49 20.52
N ALA A 10 4.93 -30.41 19.56
CA ALA A 10 6.20 -30.74 18.92
C ALA A 10 6.26 -30.15 17.50
N PRO A 11 6.81 -28.94 17.31
CA PRO A 11 7.01 -28.39 15.99
C PRO A 11 8.09 -29.15 15.22
N VAL A 12 8.01 -29.09 13.89
CA VAL A 12 9.17 -29.35 13.05
C VAL A 12 10.07 -28.11 13.16
N VAL A 13 11.28 -28.27 13.71
CA VAL A 13 12.25 -27.20 13.83
C VAL A 13 13.34 -27.36 12.77
N VAL A 14 13.59 -26.31 12.01
CA VAL A 14 14.73 -26.19 11.09
C VAL A 14 15.60 -25.06 11.61
N GLU A 15 16.77 -25.39 12.15
CA GLU A 15 17.70 -24.42 12.75
C GLU A 15 18.99 -24.33 11.92
N THR A 16 19.47 -23.11 11.72
CA THR A 16 20.80 -22.84 11.15
C THR A 16 21.54 -21.87 12.05
N THR A 17 22.78 -22.21 12.44
CA THR A 17 23.52 -21.56 13.54
C THR A 17 24.69 -20.67 13.10
N ALA A 18 24.73 -20.31 11.81
CA ALA A 18 25.80 -19.49 11.26
C ALA A 18 25.82 -18.07 11.87
N SER A 19 27.01 -17.60 12.27
CA SER A 19 27.22 -16.30 12.93
C SER A 19 27.72 -15.19 11.99
N SER A 20 27.90 -15.50 10.70
CA SER A 20 28.23 -14.56 9.64
C SER A 20 27.97 -15.18 8.26
N GLY A 21 27.84 -14.35 7.22
CA GLY A 21 27.60 -14.80 5.85
C GLY A 21 26.12 -15.06 5.51
N ALA A 22 25.87 -15.68 4.35
CA ALA A 22 24.53 -16.06 3.93
C ALA A 22 24.07 -17.32 4.68
N VAL A 23 22.83 -17.29 5.18
CA VAL A 23 22.19 -18.38 5.93
C VAL A 23 20.92 -18.77 5.19
N TYR A 24 20.76 -20.06 4.90
CA TYR A 24 19.64 -20.60 4.13
C TYR A 24 18.68 -21.39 5.03
N GLY A 25 17.41 -21.46 4.64
CA GLY A 25 16.36 -22.17 5.38
C GLY A 25 15.67 -23.22 4.52
N LEU A 26 14.35 -23.21 4.53
CA LEU A 26 13.52 -24.09 3.71
C LEU A 26 13.45 -23.58 2.25
N ASP A 27 13.90 -24.41 1.31
CA ASP A 27 13.76 -24.19 -0.14
C ASP A 27 12.74 -25.21 -0.72
N ILE A 28 11.68 -24.72 -1.38
CA ILE A 28 10.59 -25.54 -1.92
C ILE A 28 10.51 -25.27 -3.43
N HIS A 29 10.80 -26.28 -4.23
CA HIS A 29 10.95 -26.13 -5.68
C HIS A 29 10.27 -27.28 -6.45
N HIS A 30 9.46 -26.92 -7.46
CA HIS A 30 8.88 -27.86 -8.43
C HIS A 30 9.86 -28.08 -9.60
N SER A 31 10.81 -29.01 -9.48
CA SER A 31 11.89 -29.17 -10.46
C SER A 31 11.50 -29.78 -11.82
N GLY A 32 10.25 -30.23 -11.98
CA GLY A 32 9.79 -30.93 -13.19
C GLY A 32 8.69 -30.22 -13.97
N TYR A 33 8.15 -29.13 -13.44
CA TYR A 33 7.03 -28.39 -14.01
C TYR A 33 6.94 -27.01 -13.36
N ASP A 34 6.57 -26.00 -14.15
CA ASP A 34 6.46 -24.60 -13.72
C ASP A 34 4.98 -24.14 -13.68
N PRO A 35 4.18 -24.59 -12.68
CA PRO A 35 2.78 -24.19 -12.57
C PRO A 35 2.63 -22.70 -12.23
N ASP A 36 1.79 -22.01 -13.02
CA ASP A 36 1.27 -20.67 -12.74
C ASP A 36 -0.26 -20.79 -12.64
N ASP A 37 -0.72 -21.31 -11.49
CA ASP A 37 -2.12 -21.63 -11.24
C ASP A 37 -2.50 -21.59 -9.74
N HIS A 38 -3.83 -21.56 -9.48
CA HIS A 38 -4.43 -21.63 -8.14
C HIS A 38 -4.74 -23.06 -7.67
N THR A 39 -4.02 -24.08 -8.15
CA THR A 39 -4.25 -25.49 -7.78
C THR A 39 -2.99 -26.13 -7.17
N SER A 40 -1.84 -25.86 -7.77
CA SER A 40 -0.52 -26.31 -7.35
C SER A 40 -0.05 -25.44 -6.19
N LEU A 41 0.53 -26.06 -5.15
CA LEU A 41 0.87 -25.37 -3.90
C LEU A 41 2.37 -25.48 -3.60
N PHE A 42 2.93 -24.43 -3.00
CA PHE A 42 4.21 -24.49 -2.30
C PHE A 42 4.03 -24.82 -0.83
N LEU A 43 3.05 -24.19 -0.16
CA LEU A 43 2.78 -24.39 1.26
C LEU A 43 1.28 -24.39 1.53
N LYS A 44 0.83 -25.30 2.40
CA LYS A 44 -0.56 -25.39 2.85
C LYS A 44 -0.62 -25.57 4.37
N CYS A 45 -1.28 -24.64 5.05
CA CYS A 45 -1.58 -24.70 6.47
C CYS A 45 -3.10 -24.79 6.65
N TYR A 46 -3.57 -25.87 7.28
CA TYR A 46 -4.99 -26.16 7.44
C TYR A 46 -5.25 -26.84 8.80
N ASP A 47 -6.48 -26.73 9.28
CA ASP A 47 -6.96 -27.50 10.44
C ASP A 47 -7.94 -28.59 10.02
N ASN A 48 -8.69 -29.16 10.96
CA ASN A 48 -9.61 -30.26 10.69
C ASN A 48 -10.69 -29.93 9.63
N ALA A 49 -11.02 -28.66 9.40
CA ALA A 49 -12.11 -28.27 8.53
C ALA A 49 -11.75 -27.16 7.52
N ASN A 50 -10.70 -26.37 7.78
CA ASN A 50 -10.45 -25.16 6.99
C ASN A 50 -8.97 -24.95 6.66
N ASP A 51 -8.73 -24.45 5.46
CA ASP A 51 -7.45 -23.87 5.08
C ASP A 51 -7.28 -22.52 5.82
N ARG A 52 -6.11 -22.32 6.45
CA ARG A 52 -5.78 -21.11 7.21
C ARG A 52 -4.84 -20.20 6.43
N MET A 53 -3.84 -20.80 5.78
CA MET A 53 -2.92 -20.12 4.89
C MET A 53 -2.52 -21.05 3.75
N VAL A 54 -2.54 -20.55 2.53
CA VAL A 54 -2.11 -21.28 1.34
C VAL A 54 -1.20 -20.38 0.50
N VAL A 55 -0.06 -20.93 0.10
CA VAL A 55 0.86 -20.33 -0.87
C VAL A 55 0.77 -21.15 -2.15
N TYR A 56 0.19 -20.56 -3.19
CA TYR A 56 0.05 -21.17 -4.51
C TYR A 56 1.35 -21.07 -5.30
N SER A 57 1.46 -21.87 -6.37
CA SER A 57 2.69 -21.93 -7.16
C SER A 57 2.89 -20.70 -8.06
N ASP A 58 1.83 -19.95 -8.33
CA ASP A 58 1.89 -18.62 -8.95
C ASP A 58 2.40 -17.51 -8.00
N GLY A 59 2.67 -17.84 -6.74
CA GLY A 59 3.16 -16.92 -5.72
C GLY A 59 2.06 -16.21 -4.94
N ASP A 60 0.77 -16.45 -5.26
CA ASP A 60 -0.34 -15.88 -4.49
C ASP A 60 -0.38 -16.48 -3.09
N ILE A 61 -0.56 -15.59 -2.10
CA ILE A 61 -0.78 -15.97 -0.71
C ILE A 61 -2.23 -15.71 -0.36
N LYS A 62 -2.95 -16.75 0.05
CA LYS A 62 -4.30 -16.64 0.63
C LYS A 62 -4.24 -16.92 2.11
N ASN A 63 -4.60 -15.94 2.91
CA ASN A 63 -4.95 -16.12 4.31
C ASN A 63 -6.47 -16.08 4.45
N HIS A 64 -7.01 -16.97 5.27
CA HIS A 64 -8.45 -17.10 5.57
C HIS A 64 -9.16 -15.77 5.90
N ASP A 65 -8.53 -14.86 6.65
CA ASP A 65 -9.16 -13.61 7.11
C ASP A 65 -8.65 -12.35 6.38
N ASN A 66 -7.76 -12.51 5.40
CA ASN A 66 -7.12 -11.41 4.68
C ASN A 66 -6.44 -10.37 5.62
N SER A 67 -5.94 -10.81 6.78
CA SER A 67 -5.26 -9.96 7.76
C SER A 67 -3.74 -9.99 7.58
N TYR A 68 -3.15 -8.80 7.43
CA TYR A 68 -1.70 -8.60 7.34
C TYR A 68 -1.26 -7.60 8.41
N GLY A 69 -0.70 -8.12 9.51
CA GLY A 69 -0.26 -7.32 10.65
C GLY A 69 1.14 -6.73 10.46
N GLY A 70 1.35 -5.53 11.01
CA GLY A 70 2.68 -4.93 11.17
C GLY A 70 2.86 -4.42 12.60
N LEU A 71 4.04 -4.62 13.18
CA LEU A 71 4.38 -4.08 14.49
C LEU A 71 4.38 -2.55 14.43
N SER A 72 3.64 -1.91 15.34
CA SER A 72 3.40 -0.45 15.29
C SER A 72 3.32 0.20 16.69
N ASP A 73 3.70 -0.54 17.72
CA ASP A 73 3.67 -0.07 19.11
C ASP A 73 4.63 1.12 19.32
N ILE A 74 4.24 2.08 20.16
CA ILE A 74 5.07 3.27 20.47
C ILE A 74 6.37 2.89 21.19
N THR A 75 6.36 1.81 21.97
CA THR A 75 7.54 1.29 22.68
C THR A 75 8.61 0.74 21.74
N LEU A 76 8.23 0.43 20.49
CA LEU A 76 9.12 -0.06 19.45
C LEU A 76 9.56 1.04 18.48
N LYS A 77 9.16 2.30 18.71
CA LYS A 77 9.40 3.44 17.80
C LYS A 77 10.17 4.55 18.49
N GLU A 78 11.03 5.20 17.72
CA GLU A 78 11.81 6.36 18.14
C GLU A 78 11.71 7.50 17.12
N ASN A 79 12.13 8.71 17.51
CA ASN A 79 12.19 9.89 16.62
C ASN A 79 10.86 10.24 15.93
N ILE A 80 9.74 10.06 16.64
CA ILE A 80 8.39 10.29 16.13
C ILE A 80 8.16 11.79 15.91
N ARG A 81 7.96 12.19 14.65
CA ARG A 81 7.69 13.57 14.23
C ARG A 81 6.57 13.63 13.19
N PRO A 82 5.88 14.77 13.03
CA PRO A 82 4.89 14.94 11.97
C PRO A 82 5.46 14.63 10.59
N CYS A 83 4.68 13.93 9.76
CA CYS A 83 5.05 13.63 8.38
C CYS A 83 5.02 14.90 7.51
N THR A 84 5.97 15.00 6.57
CA THR A 84 5.96 16.06 5.54
C THR A 84 4.76 15.93 4.62
N SER A 85 4.51 16.94 3.78
CA SER A 85 3.44 16.84 2.79
C SER A 85 3.64 15.65 1.86
N LYS A 86 2.55 15.00 1.45
CA LYS A 86 2.57 13.84 0.52
C LYS A 86 1.68 13.98 -0.69
N LEU A 87 0.69 14.87 -0.68
CA LEU A 87 -0.29 14.97 -1.76
C LEU A 87 0.37 15.28 -3.11
N ASN A 88 1.24 16.29 -3.19
CA ASN A 88 1.84 16.71 -4.45
C ASN A 88 2.78 15.63 -5.03
N ASP A 89 3.54 14.94 -4.17
CA ASP A 89 4.43 13.87 -4.60
C ASP A 89 3.63 12.66 -5.11
N LEU A 90 2.55 12.29 -4.42
CA LEU A 90 1.66 11.19 -4.85
C LEU A 90 0.99 11.48 -6.19
N LEU A 91 0.65 12.74 -6.50
CA LEU A 91 0.11 13.12 -7.81
C LEU A 91 1.10 12.91 -8.96
N ASN A 92 2.41 12.81 -8.68
CA ASN A 92 3.43 12.53 -9.68
C ASN A 92 3.68 11.02 -9.89
N VAL A 93 3.05 10.15 -9.08
CA VAL A 93 3.18 8.70 -9.22
C VAL A 93 2.38 8.20 -10.41
N LYS A 94 3.03 7.41 -11.27
CA LYS A 94 2.40 6.84 -12.46
C LYS A 94 1.93 5.42 -12.18
N VAL A 95 0.61 5.22 -12.23
CA VAL A 95 -0.01 3.90 -12.19
C VAL A 95 -0.08 3.34 -13.62
N ARG A 96 0.35 2.10 -13.79
CA ARG A 96 0.47 1.41 -15.08
C ARG A 96 -0.27 0.09 -15.05
N HIS A 97 -0.85 -0.27 -16.19
CA HIS A 97 -1.11 -1.68 -16.48
C HIS A 97 0.17 -2.33 -16.98
N TYR A 98 0.41 -3.57 -16.59
CA TYR A 98 1.58 -4.32 -17.02
C TYR A 98 1.36 -5.83 -16.96
N ASN A 99 2.28 -6.54 -17.61
CA ASN A 99 2.41 -7.99 -17.56
C ASN A 99 3.86 -8.34 -17.21
N PHE A 100 4.05 -9.42 -16.46
CA PHE A 100 5.36 -10.04 -16.28
C PHE A 100 5.76 -10.80 -17.54
N LYS A 101 7.01 -10.56 -17.96
CA LYS A 101 7.60 -11.25 -19.12
C LYS A 101 7.69 -12.74 -18.82
N GLY A 102 7.13 -13.56 -19.71
CA GLY A 102 7.24 -15.02 -19.65
C GLY A 102 6.20 -15.73 -18.77
N TYR A 103 5.39 -14.98 -18.01
CA TYR A 103 4.40 -15.56 -17.08
C TYR A 103 2.96 -15.27 -17.53
N ASP A 104 2.65 -14.00 -17.81
CA ASP A 104 1.26 -13.62 -18.04
C ASP A 104 0.81 -13.82 -19.48
N LYS A 105 -0.16 -14.73 -19.66
CA LYS A 105 -0.81 -15.02 -20.95
C LYS A 105 -1.94 -14.02 -21.29
N VAL A 106 -2.44 -13.30 -20.29
CA VAL A 106 -3.53 -12.31 -20.43
C VAL A 106 -2.93 -10.91 -20.49
N LYS A 107 -3.38 -10.07 -21.43
CA LYS A 107 -2.93 -8.67 -21.53
C LYS A 107 -3.45 -7.84 -20.35
N ASP A 108 -2.62 -6.92 -19.88
CA ASP A 108 -2.93 -5.94 -18.84
C ASP A 108 -3.46 -6.57 -17.54
N LYS A 109 -2.93 -7.76 -17.20
CA LYS A 109 -3.38 -8.56 -16.05
C LYS A 109 -3.18 -7.82 -14.73
N HIS A 110 -2.12 -7.02 -14.62
CA HIS A 110 -1.75 -6.35 -13.38
C HIS A 110 -1.89 -4.84 -13.49
N ILE A 111 -2.19 -4.21 -12.34
CA ILE A 111 -2.12 -2.77 -12.14
C ILE A 111 -1.13 -2.48 -11.02
N GLY A 112 -0.27 -1.48 -11.22
CA GLY A 112 0.73 -1.13 -10.22
C GLY A 112 1.66 -0.02 -10.68
N VAL A 113 2.88 -0.03 -10.17
CA VAL A 113 3.89 1.01 -10.44
C VAL A 113 5.17 0.39 -10.97
N VAL A 114 5.88 1.13 -11.82
CA VAL A 114 7.24 0.77 -12.24
C VAL A 114 8.22 1.31 -11.20
N SER A 115 9.01 0.43 -10.59
CA SER A 115 9.87 0.77 -9.44
C SER A 115 10.87 1.89 -9.76
N GLN A 116 11.43 1.93 -10.97
CA GLN A 116 12.35 2.99 -11.40
C GLN A 116 11.66 4.34 -11.64
N GLU A 117 10.37 4.36 -12.01
CA GLU A 117 9.60 5.60 -12.07
C GLU A 117 9.27 6.09 -10.66
N LEU A 118 8.88 5.17 -9.77
CA LEU A 118 8.55 5.47 -8.38
C LEU A 118 9.76 5.97 -7.59
N GLU A 119 10.93 5.36 -7.77
CA GLU A 119 12.17 5.70 -7.06
C GLU A 119 12.57 7.17 -7.25
N LYS A 120 12.25 7.77 -8.41
CA LYS A 120 12.51 9.19 -8.69
C LYS A 120 11.65 10.13 -7.84
N VAL A 121 10.49 9.68 -7.39
CA VAL A 121 9.54 10.44 -6.56
C VAL A 121 9.71 10.09 -5.08
N PHE A 122 9.82 8.79 -4.80
CA PHE A 122 9.91 8.22 -3.46
C PHE A 122 11.05 7.21 -3.38
N PRO A 123 12.31 7.67 -3.26
CA PRO A 123 13.47 6.76 -3.23
C PRO A 123 13.41 5.80 -2.04
N GLY A 124 12.87 6.24 -0.88
CA GLY A 124 12.74 5.41 0.31
C GLY A 124 11.69 4.29 0.23
N LEU A 125 10.86 4.27 -0.82
CA LEU A 125 9.86 3.19 -1.05
C LEU A 125 10.42 2.03 -1.87
N VAL A 126 11.59 2.21 -2.47
CA VAL A 126 12.19 1.25 -3.38
C VAL A 126 13.52 0.81 -2.80
N TYR A 127 13.74 -0.50 -2.75
CA TYR A 127 15.03 -1.07 -2.41
C TYR A 127 15.47 -2.07 -3.47
N THR A 128 16.74 -2.50 -3.43
CA THR A 128 17.26 -3.50 -4.35
C THR A 128 17.31 -4.83 -3.61
N GLY A 129 16.64 -5.85 -4.15
CA GLY A 129 16.65 -7.20 -3.63
C GLY A 129 18.01 -7.88 -3.82
N HIS A 130 18.17 -9.03 -3.19
CA HIS A 130 19.39 -9.83 -3.29
C HIS A 130 19.68 -10.31 -4.72
N ASP A 131 18.62 -10.49 -5.51
CA ASP A 131 18.64 -10.84 -6.94
C ASP A 131 18.98 -9.66 -7.88
N GLY A 132 19.17 -8.46 -7.33
CA GLY A 132 19.47 -7.25 -8.10
C GLY A 132 18.24 -6.53 -8.66
N TYR A 133 17.03 -7.05 -8.45
CA TYR A 133 15.80 -6.38 -8.90
C TYR A 133 15.32 -5.32 -7.90
N LYS A 134 14.67 -4.27 -8.42
CA LYS A 134 14.10 -3.20 -7.60
C LYS A 134 12.73 -3.62 -7.06
N VAL A 135 12.56 -3.58 -5.75
CA VAL A 135 11.35 -4.00 -5.03
C VAL A 135 10.65 -2.80 -4.39
N VAL A 136 9.32 -2.77 -4.46
CA VAL A 136 8.47 -1.68 -3.94
C VAL A 136 7.82 -2.09 -2.62
N GLN A 137 7.92 -1.23 -1.61
CA GLN A 137 7.25 -1.40 -0.33
C GLN A 137 5.79 -0.89 -0.38
N TYR A 138 4.89 -1.68 -0.96
CA TYR A 138 3.51 -1.26 -1.21
C TYR A 138 2.72 -0.88 0.06
N SER A 139 3.00 -1.52 1.20
CA SER A 139 2.35 -1.21 2.48
C SER A 139 2.53 0.24 2.93
N LEU A 140 3.61 0.91 2.48
CA LEU A 140 3.88 2.31 2.80
C LEU A 140 2.99 3.30 2.04
N PHE A 141 2.30 2.88 0.97
CA PHE A 141 1.33 3.73 0.29
C PHE A 141 0.16 4.12 1.20
N VAL A 142 -0.31 3.21 2.04
CA VAL A 142 -1.48 3.45 2.91
C VAL A 142 -1.30 4.68 3.82
N PRO A 143 -0.25 4.80 4.66
CA PRO A 143 -0.07 5.98 5.49
C PRO A 143 0.16 7.27 4.68
N MET A 144 0.79 7.20 3.50
CA MET A 144 0.96 8.38 2.64
C MET A 144 -0.36 8.84 2.02
N LEU A 145 -1.22 7.91 1.62
CA LEU A 145 -2.56 8.21 1.10
C LEU A 145 -3.43 8.85 2.18
N ILE A 146 -3.37 8.35 3.42
CA ILE A 146 -4.04 8.99 4.58
C ILE A 146 -3.59 10.45 4.71
N LYS A 147 -2.28 10.70 4.71
CA LYS A 147 -1.71 12.05 4.81
C LYS A 147 -2.14 12.95 3.64
N ALA A 148 -2.16 12.43 2.43
CA ALA A 148 -2.61 13.16 1.24
C ALA A 148 -4.10 13.52 1.30
N ILE A 149 -4.96 12.62 1.80
CA ILE A 149 -6.40 12.89 1.99
C ILE A 149 -6.62 13.99 3.02
N GLN A 150 -5.88 13.96 4.15
CA GLN A 150 -5.93 15.03 5.16
C GLN A 150 -5.54 16.39 4.56
N GLU A 151 -4.48 16.44 3.74
CA GLU A 151 -4.06 17.64 3.03
C GLU A 151 -5.08 18.11 1.99
N LEU A 152 -5.70 17.17 1.28
CA LEU A 152 -6.74 17.47 0.30
C LEU A 152 -7.97 18.08 0.98
N ASN A 153 -8.41 17.53 2.11
CA ASN A 153 -9.53 18.06 2.89
C ASN A 153 -9.26 19.50 3.34
N LEU A 154 -8.07 19.78 3.87
CA LEU A 154 -7.66 21.15 4.25
C LEU A 154 -7.67 22.13 3.06
N LYS A 155 -7.32 21.66 1.85
CA LYS A 155 -7.42 22.50 0.64
C LYS A 155 -8.88 22.77 0.27
N VAL A 156 -9.76 21.79 0.39
CA VAL A 156 -11.20 21.94 0.11
C VAL A 156 -11.85 22.92 1.08
N GLU A 157 -11.58 22.79 2.39
CA GLU A 157 -12.07 23.73 3.41
C GLU A 157 -11.65 25.17 3.11
N LYS A 158 -10.37 25.39 2.80
CA LYS A 158 -9.83 26.72 2.42
C LYS A 158 -10.42 27.31 1.14
N ILE A 159 -10.91 26.46 0.22
CA ILE A 159 -11.59 26.92 -1.01
C ILE A 159 -13.02 27.34 -0.68
N ASN A 160 -13.71 26.56 0.16
CA ASN A 160 -15.08 26.86 0.58
C ASN A 160 -15.14 28.16 1.39
N GLU A 161 -14.22 28.38 2.33
CA GLU A 161 -14.12 29.63 3.11
C GLU A 161 -13.88 30.86 2.23
N ARG A 162 -13.04 30.73 1.19
CA ARG A 162 -12.83 31.82 0.21
C ARG A 162 -14.08 32.11 -0.61
N THR A 163 -14.88 31.09 -0.89
CA THR A 163 -16.10 31.24 -1.68
C THR A 163 -17.22 31.90 -0.86
N THR A 164 -17.35 31.55 0.43
CA THR A 164 -18.33 32.19 1.33
C THR A 164 -18.00 33.66 1.56
N THR A 165 -16.74 33.98 1.88
CA THR A 165 -16.28 35.37 2.04
C THR A 165 -16.48 36.20 0.77
N THR A 166 -16.10 35.68 -0.40
CA THR A 166 -16.32 36.37 -1.68
C THR A 166 -17.80 36.63 -1.99
N ASN A 167 -18.68 35.70 -1.62
CA ASN A 167 -20.12 35.87 -1.84
C ASN A 167 -20.76 36.89 -0.89
N ASP A 168 -20.30 36.96 0.36
CA ASP A 168 -20.73 37.99 1.32
C ASP A 168 -20.25 39.39 0.89
N ASP A 169 -18.99 39.50 0.42
CA ASP A 169 -18.45 40.77 -0.11
C ASP A 169 -19.27 41.29 -1.30
N ARG A 170 -19.61 40.42 -2.26
CA ARG A 170 -20.46 40.79 -3.42
C ARG A 170 -21.87 41.21 -3.03
N ARG A 171 -22.47 40.57 -2.02
CA ARG A 171 -23.81 40.92 -1.56
C ARG A 171 -23.84 42.29 -0.87
N SER A 172 -22.75 42.68 -0.21
CA SER A 172 -22.62 44.00 0.41
C SER A 172 -22.39 45.13 -0.60
N SER A 173 -21.72 44.88 -1.73
CA SER A 173 -21.52 45.89 -2.79
C SER A 173 -22.82 46.22 -3.54
N ASP A 174 -23.66 45.22 -3.83
CA ASP A 174 -24.91 45.41 -4.60
C ASP A 174 -26.00 46.15 -3.79
N GLY A 175 -25.93 46.10 -2.46
CA GLY A 175 -26.87 46.80 -1.55
C GLY A 175 -26.62 48.30 -1.39
N SER A 176 -25.48 48.82 -1.85
CA SER A 176 -25.09 50.23 -1.69
C SER A 176 -25.58 51.16 -2.81
N GLY A 177 -26.17 50.62 -3.89
CA GLY A 177 -26.63 51.38 -5.05
C GLY A 177 -28.11 51.82 -5.03
N ALA A 178 -28.90 51.46 -4.01
CA ALA A 178 -30.36 51.57 -4.04
C ALA A 178 -30.99 52.58 -3.06
N ASN A 179 -30.26 53.60 -2.59
CA ASN A 179 -30.88 54.62 -1.73
C ASN A 179 -30.36 56.04 -2.01
N ALA A 180 -30.83 56.63 -3.11
CA ALA A 180 -30.75 58.07 -3.36
C ALA A 180 -31.93 58.53 -4.21
N VAL A 181 -33.16 58.43 -3.69
CA VAL A 181 -34.26 59.26 -4.18
C VAL A 181 -34.45 60.37 -3.15
N ALA A 182 -33.86 61.53 -3.47
CA ALA A 182 -33.93 62.73 -2.67
C ALA A 182 -35.39 63.17 -2.49
N HIS A 183 -35.81 63.32 -1.24
CA HIS A 183 -36.91 64.21 -0.88
C HIS A 183 -36.56 65.62 -1.35
N TYR A 184 -37.40 66.19 -2.21
CA TYR A 184 -37.52 67.63 -2.39
C TYR A 184 -38.95 68.02 -2.04
N ASP A 185 -39.06 68.84 -1.00
CA ASP A 185 -40.30 69.45 -0.51
C ASP A 185 -40.86 70.48 -1.51
N ALA A 186 -42.19 70.54 -1.64
CA ALA A 186 -43.06 71.73 -1.56
C ALA A 186 -44.51 71.37 -1.93
#